data_AF-A0A2C9VA25-F1
#
_entry.id   AF-A0A2C9VA25-F1
#
_cell.length_a   1.000
_cell.length_b   1.000
_cell.length_c   1.000
_cell.angle_alpha   90.00
_cell.angle_beta   90.00
_cell.angle_gamma   90.00
#
_symmetry.space_group_name_H-M   'P 1'
#
loop_
_entity.id
_entity.type
_entity.pdbx_description
1 polymer ?
#
loop_
_entity_poly.entity_id
_entity_poly.type
_entity_poly.pdbx_seq_one_letter_code
_entity_poly.pdbx_strand_id
1 'polypeptide(L)'
;MKGAAGGYPGKRRWRCLVLGVFFLVVLSMLVPLVFLLGLYNGFHSYGYSSDRPSSSSDSFSNGDRVDLGTHLTHYKRDQSNIQEIIDHFAPTLPNLEVALRNNTNEARNVSSNTSIKHDAQHQRKGAPMMPSHSLPQPLPVGNNNDKAGATKVSESTKSAGEESDKLCELRFGSYCKWHREYREDMKDSMVKKLKDRLFVARAYFPSIAKMPSQNKLSQELKQNIQDFERILSESTTDADLPSQIELKLQKMEVAIAKSKTFRVEFHNVEKKLRQILDMTEDEANFHMRQSAFLYQLAVQTMPKSLHCLSMKLTVEYFNSSLHDMAPPPSEKFSDPTLHHFVIFSKNILASSVVINSTVMHARDSGNLVFHVLTDKQNYFAMKLWFLRNTYGEAVIQVLNVEHLDLDYHDKTSLLSMSLPVEFHVSFVGVDSPSATHLKTEYISGFSHAHYLLPYIFQNLKKVVVLDDDVVVQQDLSSLWNLDMGGKVNGALQLCSVRLGHLASYLGGNSFDKNSCVWMSGLNVIDLARWRELDLTETYRKLGQQVGKLTPSNEASALSASLLTFQDQIYALDNTWALSGMGHDYGLDVDDIKNAAVLHYNGIMKPWLELGIPKYRRYWRSFLNRDDNFLGECNVNQ
;
A
#
# COMPACT_ATOMS: atom_id res chain seq x y z
N MET A 1 -59.86 50.85 -34.08
CA MET A 1 -58.83 50.60 -35.12
C MET A 1 -57.82 49.60 -34.57
N LYS A 2 -57.67 48.49 -35.30
CA LYS A 2 -56.53 47.56 -35.47
C LYS A 2 -55.58 47.28 -34.29
N GLY A 3 -55.44 45.99 -33.98
CA GLY A 3 -54.29 45.42 -33.28
C GLY A 3 -53.15 44.98 -34.22
N ALA A 4 -51.99 44.67 -33.61
CA ALA A 4 -50.93 43.75 -34.03
C ALA A 4 -49.83 43.79 -32.94
N ALA A 5 -49.69 42.76 -32.09
CA ALA A 5 -48.78 41.62 -32.22
C ALA A 5 -47.29 41.95 -32.00
N GLY A 6 -46.80 41.79 -30.75
CA GLY A 6 -45.38 41.72 -30.39
C GLY A 6 -45.05 40.33 -29.85
N GLY A 7 -44.27 39.54 -30.59
CA GLY A 7 -43.87 38.18 -30.24
C GLY A 7 -42.70 38.13 -29.25
N TYR A 8 -42.79 37.25 -28.26
CA TYR A 8 -41.74 36.93 -27.28
C TYR A 8 -40.54 36.18 -27.91
N PRO A 9 -39.27 36.53 -27.61
CA PRO A 9 -38.10 35.77 -28.04
C PRO A 9 -37.71 34.72 -26.97
N GLY A 10 -38.60 33.79 -26.63
CA GLY A 10 -38.34 32.75 -25.62
C GLY A 10 -37.65 31.48 -26.12
N LYS A 11 -37.64 31.23 -27.44
CA LYS A 11 -37.23 29.91 -28.00
C LYS A 11 -35.74 29.75 -28.33
N ARG A 12 -34.94 30.82 -28.39
CA ARG A 12 -33.51 30.73 -28.76
C ARG A 12 -32.60 30.39 -27.57
N ARG A 13 -32.93 30.90 -26.38
CA ARG A 13 -32.07 30.77 -25.18
C ARG A 13 -32.07 29.35 -24.60
N TRP A 14 -33.18 28.62 -24.74
CA TRP A 14 -33.27 27.24 -24.25
C TRP A 14 -32.57 26.23 -25.17
N ARG A 15 -32.57 26.45 -26.49
CA ARG A 15 -31.80 25.60 -27.43
C ARG A 15 -30.30 25.70 -27.22
N CYS A 16 -29.76 26.89 -26.90
CA CYS A 16 -28.34 27.04 -26.58
C CYS A 16 -27.94 26.37 -25.26
N LEU A 17 -28.81 26.38 -24.24
CA LEU A 17 -28.58 25.67 -22.98
C LEU A 17 -28.65 24.15 -23.17
N VAL A 18 -29.61 23.64 -23.94
CA VAL A 18 -29.72 22.21 -24.26
C VAL A 18 -28.53 21.73 -25.09
N LEU A 19 -28.08 22.53 -26.07
CA LEU A 19 -26.86 22.23 -26.85
C LEU A 19 -25.59 22.30 -26.00
N GLY A 20 -25.50 23.25 -25.06
CA GLY A 20 -24.36 23.36 -24.13
C GLY A 20 -24.28 22.18 -23.17
N VAL A 21 -25.42 21.71 -22.65
CA VAL A 21 -25.49 20.50 -21.80
C VAL A 21 -25.16 19.25 -22.61
N PHE A 22 -25.66 19.12 -23.84
CA PHE A 22 -25.31 17.99 -24.71
C PHE A 22 -23.81 17.98 -25.03
N PHE A 23 -23.22 19.14 -25.29
CA PHE A 23 -21.79 19.29 -25.55
C PHE A 23 -20.94 18.93 -24.32
N LEU A 24 -21.36 19.35 -23.12
CA LEU A 24 -20.71 18.98 -21.85
C LEU A 24 -20.82 17.49 -21.54
N VAL A 25 -21.97 16.86 -21.80
CA VAL A 25 -22.16 15.42 -21.64
C VAL A 25 -21.28 14.64 -22.61
N VAL A 26 -21.24 15.07 -23.87
CA VAL A 26 -20.38 14.46 -24.90
C VAL A 26 -18.90 14.63 -24.57
N LEU A 27 -18.46 15.79 -24.07
CA LEU A 27 -17.09 15.99 -23.57
C LEU A 27 -16.79 15.15 -22.32
N SER A 28 -17.73 15.04 -21.39
CA SER A 28 -17.55 14.22 -20.19
C SER A 28 -17.43 12.73 -20.47
N MET A 29 -17.92 12.26 -21.63
CA MET A 29 -17.77 10.87 -22.07
C MET A 29 -16.60 10.66 -23.02
N LEU A 30 -16.28 11.64 -23.89
CA LEU A 30 -15.15 11.55 -24.82
C LEU A 30 -13.80 11.73 -24.13
N VAL A 31 -13.68 12.58 -23.10
CA VAL A 31 -12.40 12.81 -22.40
C VAL A 31 -11.90 11.53 -21.70
N PRO A 32 -12.74 10.77 -20.96
CA PRO A 32 -12.34 9.46 -20.44
C PRO A 32 -12.08 8.43 -21.53
N LEU A 33 -12.83 8.44 -22.64
CA LEU A 33 -12.62 7.50 -23.75
C LEU A 33 -11.29 7.74 -24.47
N VAL A 34 -10.91 9.00 -24.68
CA VAL A 34 -9.61 9.39 -25.26
C VAL A 34 -8.46 9.00 -24.32
N PHE A 35 -8.69 9.04 -23.01
CA PHE A 35 -7.74 8.58 -21.98
C PHE A 35 -7.61 7.05 -21.96
N LEU A 36 -8.72 6.32 -22.10
CA LEU A 36 -8.75 4.85 -22.15
C LEU A 36 -8.20 4.28 -23.48
N LEU A 37 -8.37 5.00 -24.59
CA LEU A 37 -7.90 4.60 -25.92
C LEU A 37 -6.44 5.02 -26.21
N GLY A 38 -5.75 5.67 -25.25
CA GLY A 38 -4.33 6.02 -25.39
C GLY A 38 -4.03 7.04 -26.48
N LEU A 39 -5.02 7.81 -26.95
CA LEU A 39 -4.87 8.77 -28.05
C LEU A 39 -4.26 10.12 -27.60
N TYR A 40 -3.95 10.27 -26.32
CA TYR A 40 -3.28 11.44 -25.76
C TYR A 40 -1.86 11.09 -25.27
N ASN A 41 -0.88 11.19 -26.16
CA ASN A 41 0.56 11.11 -25.84
C ASN A 41 1.07 12.39 -25.14
N GLY A 42 0.30 12.91 -24.18
CA GLY A 42 0.50 14.22 -23.58
C GLY A 42 0.53 14.21 -22.05
N PHE A 43 1.20 13.24 -21.45
CA PHE A 43 1.80 13.38 -20.12
C PHE A 43 3.27 12.98 -20.22
N HIS A 44 4.08 13.91 -20.71
CA HIS A 44 5.52 13.84 -20.54
C HIS A 44 5.84 14.09 -19.06
N SER A 45 6.13 13.02 -18.34
CA SER A 45 7.01 13.12 -17.18
C SER A 45 8.36 13.62 -17.71
N TYR A 46 8.72 14.86 -17.38
CA TYR A 46 10.02 15.42 -17.74
C TYR A 46 11.09 14.68 -16.94
N GLY A 47 11.84 13.82 -17.63
CA GLY A 47 13.02 13.17 -17.08
C GLY A 47 13.28 11.82 -17.71
N TYR A 48 13.72 11.79 -18.98
CA TYR A 48 14.90 11.04 -19.42
C TYR A 48 15.18 11.38 -20.89
N SER A 49 16.40 11.83 -21.14
CA SER A 49 16.89 12.21 -22.46
C SER A 49 17.16 10.99 -23.34
N SER A 50 16.64 11.07 -24.57
CA SER A 50 17.28 10.69 -25.84
C SER A 50 17.90 9.30 -25.95
N ASP A 51 17.23 8.43 -26.72
CA ASP A 51 17.95 7.63 -27.73
C ASP A 51 17.24 7.68 -29.08
N ARG A 52 18.04 8.00 -30.11
CA ARG A 52 17.67 8.00 -31.54
C ARG A 52 17.33 6.58 -32.00
N PRO A 53 16.26 6.36 -32.79
CA PRO A 53 16.04 5.07 -33.43
C PRO A 53 16.83 4.97 -34.74
N SER A 54 17.69 3.96 -34.83
CA SER A 54 18.21 3.46 -36.10
C SER A 54 17.12 2.65 -36.80
N SER A 55 16.88 3.01 -38.05
CA SER A 55 15.99 2.39 -39.02
C SER A 55 16.33 0.93 -39.34
N SER A 56 15.31 0.07 -39.42
CA SER A 56 15.19 -0.89 -40.52
C SER A 56 13.71 -1.14 -40.84
N SER A 57 13.40 -0.89 -42.11
CA SER A 57 12.15 -1.18 -42.80
C SER A 57 11.89 -2.69 -42.89
N ASP A 58 10.63 -3.10 -42.78
CA ASP A 58 10.04 -3.96 -43.82
C ASP A 58 8.51 -3.85 -43.82
N SER A 59 8.00 -3.52 -45.01
CA SER A 59 6.61 -3.42 -45.38
C SER A 59 6.04 -4.79 -45.71
N PHE A 60 4.79 -5.10 -45.34
CA PHE A 60 3.85 -5.81 -46.23
C PHE A 60 2.40 -5.49 -45.88
N SER A 61 1.65 -5.16 -46.93
CA SER A 61 0.22 -4.87 -46.98
C SER A 61 -0.56 -6.16 -47.29
N ASN A 62 -1.75 -6.34 -46.71
CA ASN A 62 -3.07 -6.27 -47.37
C ASN A 62 -4.14 -7.14 -46.67
N GLY A 63 -5.39 -6.65 -46.63
CA GLY A 63 -6.57 -7.50 -46.84
C GLY A 63 -7.59 -7.58 -45.70
N ASP A 64 -8.61 -6.72 -45.78
CA ASP A 64 -9.85 -6.77 -45.00
C ASP A 64 -10.62 -8.10 -45.08
N ARG A 65 -11.13 -8.56 -43.94
CA ARG A 65 -12.38 -9.33 -43.86
C ARG A 65 -13.02 -9.12 -42.48
N VAL A 66 -14.10 -8.34 -42.48
CA VAL A 66 -14.96 -8.05 -41.33
C VAL A 66 -15.67 -9.34 -40.90
N ASP A 67 -15.46 -9.76 -39.66
CA ASP A 67 -16.16 -10.87 -39.03
C ASP A 67 -16.85 -10.43 -37.72
N LEU A 68 -18.00 -11.05 -37.47
CA LEU A 68 -19.00 -10.71 -36.46
C LEU A 68 -18.52 -11.11 -35.05
N GLY A 69 -17.53 -10.39 -34.49
CA GLY A 69 -16.85 -10.75 -33.23
C GLY A 69 -16.54 -9.58 -32.28
N THR A 70 -17.18 -8.43 -32.46
CA THR A 70 -16.73 -7.16 -31.86
C THR A 70 -17.14 -6.92 -30.39
N HIS A 71 -18.01 -7.74 -29.80
CA HIS A 71 -18.46 -7.53 -28.41
C HIS A 71 -17.68 -8.31 -27.34
N LEU A 72 -16.95 -9.38 -27.72
CA LEU A 72 -16.14 -10.18 -26.77
C LEU A 72 -14.66 -9.78 -26.75
N THR A 73 -14.20 -9.09 -27.80
CA THR A 73 -12.81 -8.67 -27.99
C THR A 73 -12.50 -7.33 -27.32
N HIS A 74 -13.47 -6.41 -27.22
CA HIS A 74 -13.28 -5.14 -26.53
C HIS A 74 -13.12 -5.31 -25.02
N TYR A 75 -13.92 -6.20 -24.40
CA TYR A 75 -13.83 -6.50 -22.97
C TYR A 75 -12.49 -7.17 -22.59
N LYS A 76 -11.99 -8.08 -23.43
CA LYS A 76 -10.67 -8.71 -23.23
C LYS A 76 -9.50 -7.74 -23.46
N ARG A 77 -9.64 -6.77 -24.36
CA ARG A 77 -8.60 -5.77 -24.65
C ARG A 77 -8.51 -4.70 -23.56
N ASP A 78 -9.64 -4.27 -23.01
CA ASP A 78 -9.67 -3.35 -21.88
C ASP A 78 -9.16 -4.05 -20.59
N GLN A 79 -9.51 -5.33 -20.38
CA GLN A 79 -8.90 -6.12 -19.30
C GLN A 79 -7.40 -6.37 -19.52
N SER A 80 -6.93 -6.60 -20.74
CA SER A 80 -5.49 -6.78 -21.00
C SER A 80 -4.70 -5.50 -20.77
N ASN A 81 -5.24 -4.35 -21.18
CA ASN A 81 -4.60 -3.05 -20.96
C ASN A 81 -4.57 -2.68 -19.47
N ILE A 82 -5.66 -2.95 -18.73
CA ILE A 82 -5.69 -2.76 -17.28
C ILE A 82 -4.75 -3.75 -16.58
N GLN A 83 -4.71 -5.01 -17.02
CA GLN A 83 -3.82 -6.01 -16.45
C GLN A 83 -2.35 -5.67 -16.69
N GLU A 84 -2.00 -5.17 -17.89
CA GLU A 84 -0.66 -4.70 -18.23
C GLU A 84 -0.24 -3.49 -17.37
N ILE A 85 -1.15 -2.53 -17.15
CA ILE A 85 -0.92 -1.40 -16.23
C ILE A 85 -0.75 -1.93 -14.79
N ILE A 86 -1.63 -2.81 -14.31
CA ILE A 86 -1.56 -3.41 -12.97
C ILE A 86 -0.24 -4.18 -12.79
N ASP A 87 0.20 -4.95 -13.79
CA ASP A 87 1.45 -5.71 -13.75
C ASP A 87 2.68 -4.80 -13.78
N HIS A 88 2.56 -3.59 -14.34
CA HIS A 88 3.62 -2.58 -14.31
C HIS A 88 3.81 -1.92 -12.94
N PHE A 89 2.76 -1.91 -12.09
CA PHE A 89 2.78 -1.40 -10.72
C PHE A 89 2.91 -2.49 -9.65
N ALA A 90 2.73 -3.76 -10.02
CA ALA A 90 3.06 -4.90 -9.16
C ALA A 90 4.59 -4.98 -9.00
N PRO A 91 5.12 -5.25 -7.79
CA PRO A 91 6.56 -5.42 -7.61
C PRO A 91 7.07 -6.58 -8.48
N THR A 92 8.14 -6.34 -9.24
CA THR A 92 8.85 -7.37 -9.98
C THR A 92 9.55 -8.29 -8.98
N LEU A 93 8.90 -9.38 -8.57
CA LEU A 93 9.49 -10.41 -7.73
C LEU A 93 10.34 -11.35 -8.61
N PRO A 94 11.68 -11.37 -8.49
CA PRO A 94 12.47 -12.36 -9.18
C PRO A 94 12.20 -13.74 -8.55
N ASN A 95 11.77 -14.70 -9.38
CA ASN A 95 11.86 -16.16 -9.16
C ASN A 95 11.23 -16.79 -7.88
N LEU A 96 10.47 -16.05 -7.06
CA LEU A 96 9.74 -16.68 -5.94
C LEU A 96 8.40 -17.30 -6.39
N GLU A 97 7.84 -16.83 -7.50
CA GLU A 97 6.58 -17.33 -8.06
C GLU A 97 6.68 -18.80 -8.55
N VAL A 98 7.88 -19.22 -8.98
CA VAL A 98 8.19 -20.61 -9.34
C VAL A 98 8.26 -21.51 -8.11
N ALA A 99 8.84 -21.02 -7.01
CA ALA A 99 8.88 -21.74 -5.73
C ALA A 99 7.48 -21.88 -5.11
N LEU A 100 6.65 -20.84 -5.21
CA LEU A 100 5.26 -20.84 -4.74
C LEU A 100 4.35 -21.75 -5.57
N ARG A 101 4.52 -21.77 -6.90
CA ARG A 101 3.80 -22.74 -7.77
C ARG A 101 4.10 -24.19 -7.39
N ASN A 102 5.34 -24.49 -7.03
CA ASN A 102 5.73 -25.84 -6.61
C ASN A 102 5.06 -26.25 -5.29
N ASN A 103 4.96 -25.35 -4.31
CA ASN A 103 4.27 -25.63 -3.04
C ASN A 103 2.74 -25.81 -3.22
N THR A 104 2.09 -25.01 -4.08
CA THR A 104 0.65 -25.20 -4.38
C THR A 104 0.37 -26.52 -5.13
N ASN A 105 1.33 -27.04 -5.90
CA ASN A 105 1.20 -28.33 -6.57
C ASN A 105 1.43 -29.51 -5.61
N GLU A 106 2.30 -29.36 -4.60
CA GLU A 106 2.46 -30.35 -3.54
C GLU A 106 1.22 -30.47 -2.65
N ALA A 107 0.59 -29.37 -2.26
CA ALA A 107 -0.66 -29.39 -1.49
C ALA A 107 -1.83 -30.05 -2.26
N ARG A 108 -1.89 -29.89 -3.60
CA ARG A 108 -2.88 -30.57 -4.46
C ARG A 108 -2.60 -32.08 -4.64
N ASN A 109 -1.35 -32.51 -4.56
CA ASN A 109 -0.98 -33.92 -4.74
C ASN A 109 -1.22 -34.78 -3.50
N VAL A 110 -1.24 -34.20 -2.29
CA VAL A 110 -1.54 -34.94 -1.04
C VAL A 110 -3.02 -35.35 -0.95
N SER A 111 -3.94 -34.63 -1.60
CA SER A 111 -5.37 -35.00 -1.62
C SER A 111 -5.75 -36.02 -2.70
N SER A 112 -4.79 -36.51 -3.50
CA SER A 112 -5.07 -37.30 -4.71
C SER A 112 -4.60 -38.77 -4.66
N ASN A 113 -4.00 -39.24 -3.56
CA ASN A 113 -3.56 -40.64 -3.44
C ASN A 113 -4.17 -41.34 -2.22
N THR A 114 -5.42 -41.77 -2.39
CA THR A 114 -5.94 -42.93 -1.64
C THR A 114 -6.81 -43.76 -2.58
N SER A 115 -6.16 -44.49 -3.48
CA SER A 115 -6.80 -45.63 -4.14
C SER A 115 -6.29 -46.90 -3.50
N ILE A 116 -7.22 -47.59 -2.84
CA ILE A 116 -7.06 -48.92 -2.26
C ILE A 116 -6.78 -49.89 -3.43
N LYS A 117 -5.63 -50.56 -3.41
CA LYS A 117 -5.42 -51.79 -4.16
C LYS A 117 -5.14 -52.92 -3.17
N HIS A 118 -6.10 -53.83 -3.07
CA HIS A 118 -5.87 -55.19 -2.64
C HIS A 118 -4.98 -55.90 -3.68
N ASP A 119 -3.90 -56.53 -3.23
CA ASP A 119 -3.55 -57.87 -3.69
C ASP A 119 -2.58 -58.55 -2.71
N ALA A 120 -2.85 -59.83 -2.49
CA ALA A 120 -2.14 -60.71 -1.58
C ALA A 120 -1.14 -61.59 -2.36
N GLN A 121 0.08 -61.78 -1.85
CA GLN A 121 0.74 -63.09 -1.70
C GLN A 121 2.15 -63.02 -1.09
N HIS A 122 2.40 -64.03 -0.22
CA HIS A 122 3.63 -64.57 0.41
C HIS A 122 5.00 -64.24 -0.22
N GLN A 123 6.13 -64.11 0.52
CA GLN A 123 6.80 -65.11 1.37
C GLN A 123 7.92 -64.52 2.29
N ARG A 124 7.85 -64.89 3.59
CA ARG A 124 8.87 -65.48 4.52
C ARG A 124 10.33 -64.99 4.69
N LYS A 125 10.70 -64.99 5.99
CA LYS A 125 12.00 -65.10 6.73
C LYS A 125 12.65 -63.76 7.14
N GLY A 126 13.06 -63.51 8.39
CA GLY A 126 13.08 -64.27 9.64
C GLY A 126 13.52 -63.36 10.82
N ALA A 127 13.11 -63.71 12.04
CA ALA A 127 13.49 -63.06 13.30
C ALA A 127 14.91 -63.47 13.76
N PRO A 128 15.46 -62.90 14.87
CA PRO A 128 15.20 -63.49 16.19
C PRO A 128 14.93 -62.49 17.35
N MET A 129 14.52 -63.11 18.47
CA MET A 129 13.84 -62.61 19.66
C MET A 129 14.72 -61.98 20.77
N MET A 130 14.00 -61.25 21.64
CA MET A 130 14.20 -60.76 23.02
C MET A 130 14.81 -61.76 24.05
N PRO A 131 15.04 -61.30 25.30
CA PRO A 131 14.12 -61.74 26.37
C PRO A 131 13.64 -60.65 27.36
N SER A 132 12.46 -60.93 27.91
CA SER A 132 11.60 -60.22 28.87
C SER A 132 11.83 -60.61 30.34
N HIS A 133 11.34 -59.79 31.29
CA HIS A 133 10.63 -60.12 32.56
C HIS A 133 10.32 -58.76 33.26
N SER A 134 9.25 -58.43 34.00
CA SER A 134 8.11 -59.12 34.64
C SER A 134 7.08 -58.07 35.18
N LEU A 135 5.78 -58.38 35.15
CA LEU A 135 4.58 -57.68 35.71
C LEU A 135 4.39 -57.98 37.23
N PRO A 136 3.55 -57.27 38.07
CA PRO A 136 2.06 -57.32 38.02
C PRO A 136 1.18 -56.16 38.64
N GLN A 137 0.01 -55.88 37.99
CA GLN A 137 -1.43 -55.73 38.45
C GLN A 137 -1.86 -55.24 39.88
N PRO A 138 -3.16 -54.97 40.24
CA PRO A 138 -4.37 -54.43 39.53
C PRO A 138 -5.41 -53.57 40.39
N LEU A 139 -6.34 -52.82 39.71
CA LEU A 139 -7.82 -52.55 39.93
C LEU A 139 -8.40 -52.03 41.31
N PRO A 140 -9.70 -51.61 41.49
CA PRO A 140 -10.89 -51.45 40.60
C PRO A 140 -11.69 -50.09 40.71
N VAL A 141 -12.38 -49.62 39.66
CA VAL A 141 -13.83 -49.72 39.29
C VAL A 141 -14.87 -49.12 40.27
N GLY A 142 -15.60 -48.11 39.77
CA GLY A 142 -16.96 -47.75 40.17
C GLY A 142 -17.78 -47.32 38.94
N ASN A 143 -18.73 -48.17 38.55
CA ASN A 143 -19.65 -48.06 37.40
C ASN A 143 -20.54 -46.80 37.42
N ASN A 144 -20.89 -46.28 36.24
CA ASN A 144 -22.28 -46.33 35.77
C ASN A 144 -22.43 -45.98 34.27
N ASN A 145 -23.42 -46.65 33.68
CA ASN A 145 -23.67 -46.89 32.26
C ASN A 145 -24.36 -45.75 31.49
N ASP A 146 -24.06 -45.76 30.18
CA ASP A 146 -24.91 -45.51 28.99
C ASP A 146 -25.59 -44.15 28.75
N LYS A 147 -25.12 -43.45 27.70
CA LYS A 147 -25.81 -43.41 26.38
C LYS A 147 -25.01 -42.68 25.29
N ALA A 148 -24.70 -43.46 24.25
CA ALA A 148 -24.38 -43.16 22.85
C ALA A 148 -24.29 -41.69 22.36
N GLY A 149 -23.11 -41.36 21.79
CA GLY A 149 -22.99 -41.10 20.34
C GLY A 149 -23.22 -39.68 19.82
N ALA A 150 -22.19 -38.82 19.91
CA ALA A 150 -21.97 -37.76 18.93
C ALA A 150 -20.47 -37.42 18.87
N THR A 151 -19.72 -38.09 17.99
CA THR A 151 -18.33 -37.75 17.70
C THR A 151 -18.31 -36.40 16.98
N LYS A 152 -18.00 -35.33 17.74
CA LYS A 152 -17.55 -34.05 17.17
C LYS A 152 -16.25 -34.30 16.41
N VAL A 153 -16.31 -34.21 15.08
CA VAL A 153 -15.12 -34.00 14.26
C VAL A 153 -14.66 -32.57 14.51
N SER A 154 -13.68 -32.45 15.38
CA SER A 154 -12.83 -31.26 15.52
C SER A 154 -11.67 -31.39 14.53
N GLU A 155 -11.19 -30.25 14.02
CA GLU A 155 -9.95 -30.03 13.25
C GLU A 155 -9.95 -30.29 11.74
N SER A 156 -9.99 -29.20 10.96
CA SER A 156 -9.01 -28.94 9.87
C SER A 156 -9.09 -27.53 9.25
N THR A 157 -9.70 -26.52 9.90
CA THR A 157 -9.94 -25.20 9.26
C THR A 157 -8.93 -24.10 9.63
N LYS A 158 -7.99 -24.37 10.55
CA LYS A 158 -7.03 -23.34 11.00
C LYS A 158 -5.80 -23.15 10.11
N SER A 159 -5.36 -24.16 9.32
CA SER A 159 -4.11 -24.03 8.55
C SER A 159 -4.26 -23.34 7.19
N ALA A 160 -5.44 -23.38 6.56
CA ALA A 160 -5.63 -22.85 5.21
C ALA A 160 -5.68 -21.31 5.15
N GLY A 161 -6.17 -20.66 6.22
CA GLY A 161 -6.25 -19.19 6.28
C GLY A 161 -4.89 -18.52 6.43
N GLU A 162 -4.02 -19.06 7.29
CA GLU A 162 -2.70 -18.48 7.53
C GLU A 162 -1.78 -18.57 6.30
N GLU A 163 -1.94 -19.59 5.45
CA GLU A 163 -1.13 -19.77 4.25
C GLU A 163 -1.59 -18.86 3.09
N SER A 164 -2.91 -18.67 2.92
CA SER A 164 -3.45 -17.69 1.96
C SER A 164 -3.09 -16.26 2.34
N ASP A 165 -3.06 -15.97 3.64
CA ASP A 165 -2.78 -14.63 4.16
C ASP A 165 -1.32 -14.21 3.93
N LYS A 166 -0.38 -15.15 4.14
CA LYS A 166 1.06 -14.95 3.84
C LYS A 166 1.29 -14.69 2.35
N LEU A 167 0.57 -15.42 1.49
CA LEU A 167 0.67 -15.25 0.04
C LEU A 167 0.12 -13.88 -0.40
N CYS A 168 -0.93 -13.40 0.27
CA CYS A 168 -1.49 -12.08 0.02
C CYS A 168 -0.47 -10.99 0.35
N GLU A 169 0.07 -10.95 1.57
CA GLU A 169 1.00 -9.89 2.00
C GLU A 169 2.25 -9.83 1.11
N LEU A 170 2.75 -10.98 0.66
CA LEU A 170 3.85 -11.03 -0.30
C LEU A 170 3.49 -10.40 -1.65
N ARG A 171 2.25 -10.60 -2.12
CA ARG A 171 1.81 -10.20 -3.46
C ARG A 171 1.28 -8.77 -3.54
N PHE A 172 0.57 -8.33 -2.51
CA PHE A 172 -0.13 -7.05 -2.48
C PHE A 172 0.29 -6.14 -1.31
N GLY A 173 1.27 -6.57 -0.50
CA GLY A 173 1.82 -5.75 0.58
C GLY A 173 0.79 -5.36 1.63
N SER A 174 0.83 -4.10 2.04
CA SER A 174 -0.06 -3.57 3.09
C SER A 174 -1.55 -3.59 2.73
N TYR A 175 -1.92 -3.75 1.46
CA TYR A 175 -3.33 -3.96 1.09
C TYR A 175 -3.92 -5.14 1.86
N CYS A 176 -3.17 -6.23 2.08
CA CYS A 176 -3.71 -7.41 2.75
C CYS A 176 -3.96 -7.19 4.24
N LYS A 177 -3.08 -6.41 4.89
CA LYS A 177 -3.28 -5.97 6.27
C LYS A 177 -4.50 -5.07 6.36
N TRP A 178 -4.60 -4.07 5.47
CA TRP A 178 -5.77 -3.21 5.38
C TRP A 178 -7.05 -4.01 5.11
N HIS A 179 -7.07 -4.90 4.12
CA HIS A 179 -8.23 -5.71 3.78
C HIS A 179 -8.71 -6.57 4.96
N ARG A 180 -7.80 -7.09 5.78
CA ARG A 180 -8.13 -7.86 6.98
C ARG A 180 -8.82 -7.01 8.03
N GLU A 181 -8.24 -5.85 8.33
CA GLU A 181 -8.73 -4.92 9.35
C GLU A 181 -10.07 -4.28 8.97
N TYR A 182 -10.28 -4.07 7.67
CA TYR A 182 -11.51 -3.50 7.11
C TYR A 182 -12.39 -4.55 6.43
N ARG A 183 -12.21 -5.83 6.77
CA ARG A 183 -13.05 -6.88 6.22
C ARG A 183 -14.46 -6.70 6.74
N GLU A 184 -15.37 -6.33 5.85
CA GLU A 184 -16.79 -6.31 6.20
C GLU A 184 -17.36 -7.72 6.17
N ASP A 185 -17.98 -8.12 7.27
CA ASP A 185 -18.79 -9.34 7.29
C ASP A 185 -19.97 -9.16 6.34
N MET A 186 -20.12 -10.09 5.40
CA MET A 186 -21.30 -10.16 4.53
C MET A 186 -22.55 -10.40 5.37
N LYS A 187 -23.32 -9.33 5.63
CA LYS A 187 -24.58 -9.37 6.39
C LYS A 187 -25.76 -9.84 5.54
N ASP A 188 -25.59 -9.86 4.22
CA ASP A 188 -26.63 -10.16 3.23
C ASP A 188 -26.86 -11.67 3.04
N SER A 189 -27.48 -12.27 4.05
CA SER A 189 -27.75 -13.71 4.11
C SER A 189 -28.66 -14.18 2.98
N MET A 190 -29.61 -13.35 2.55
CA MET A 190 -30.53 -13.69 1.47
C MET A 190 -29.81 -13.61 0.12
N VAL A 191 -29.05 -12.54 -0.15
CA VAL A 191 -28.20 -12.41 -1.36
C VAL A 191 -27.25 -13.58 -1.47
N LYS A 192 -26.59 -13.97 -0.36
CA LYS A 192 -25.72 -15.15 -0.33
C LYS A 192 -26.48 -16.42 -0.71
N LYS A 193 -27.65 -16.64 -0.12
CA LYS A 193 -28.49 -17.82 -0.42
C LYS A 193 -28.94 -17.84 -1.89
N LEU A 194 -29.27 -16.68 -2.47
CA LEU A 194 -29.63 -16.55 -3.89
C LEU A 194 -28.44 -16.92 -4.80
N LYS A 195 -27.24 -16.40 -4.51
CA LYS A 195 -26.01 -16.74 -5.24
C LYS A 195 -25.70 -18.24 -5.17
N ASP A 196 -25.79 -18.83 -3.99
CA ASP A 196 -25.57 -20.27 -3.79
C ASP A 196 -26.56 -21.12 -4.62
N ARG A 197 -27.85 -20.77 -4.61
CA ARG A 197 -28.86 -21.47 -5.42
C ARG A 197 -28.66 -21.26 -6.90
N LEU A 198 -28.24 -20.08 -7.33
CA LEU A 198 -27.90 -19.79 -8.72
C LEU A 198 -26.76 -20.70 -9.22
N PHE A 199 -25.69 -20.86 -8.45
CA PHE A 199 -24.58 -21.74 -8.81
C PHE A 199 -25.03 -23.20 -8.95
N VAL A 200 -25.84 -23.70 -8.00
CA VAL A 200 -26.39 -25.06 -8.09
C VAL A 200 -27.30 -25.21 -9.33
N ALA A 201 -28.18 -24.25 -9.58
CA ALA A 201 -29.06 -24.29 -10.75
C ALA A 201 -28.26 -24.30 -12.07
N ARG A 202 -27.23 -23.45 -12.19
CA ARG A 202 -26.32 -23.40 -13.36
C ARG A 202 -25.59 -24.72 -13.57
N ALA A 203 -25.25 -25.45 -12.51
CA ALA A 203 -24.59 -26.74 -12.62
C ALA A 203 -25.51 -27.86 -13.14
N TYR A 204 -26.78 -27.88 -12.71
CA TYR A 204 -27.76 -28.90 -13.14
C TYR A 204 -28.39 -28.60 -14.50
N PHE A 205 -28.58 -27.33 -14.85
CA PHE A 205 -29.29 -26.91 -16.06
C PHE A 205 -28.79 -27.58 -17.35
N PRO A 206 -27.48 -27.64 -17.67
CA PRO A 206 -27.00 -28.25 -18.91
C PRO A 206 -27.36 -29.73 -19.06
N SER A 207 -27.43 -30.47 -17.95
CA SER A 207 -27.79 -31.88 -17.97
C SER A 207 -29.29 -32.10 -18.13
N ILE A 208 -30.12 -31.28 -17.46
CA ILE A 208 -31.59 -31.35 -17.60
C ILE A 208 -32.01 -30.90 -19.02
N ALA A 209 -31.35 -29.87 -19.57
CA ALA A 209 -31.64 -29.36 -20.90
C ALA A 209 -31.37 -30.37 -22.02
N LYS A 210 -30.48 -31.35 -21.80
CA LYS A 210 -30.21 -32.44 -22.76
C LYS A 210 -31.27 -33.55 -22.76
N MET A 211 -32.21 -33.55 -21.81
CA MET A 211 -33.26 -34.55 -21.71
C MET A 211 -34.55 -34.05 -22.39
N PRO A 212 -34.94 -34.57 -23.57
CA PRO A 212 -36.11 -34.08 -24.30
C PRO A 212 -37.42 -34.25 -23.53
N SER A 213 -37.50 -35.28 -22.67
CA SER A 213 -38.66 -35.53 -21.80
C SER A 213 -38.84 -34.49 -20.69
N GLN A 214 -37.81 -33.65 -20.43
CA GLN A 214 -37.81 -32.65 -19.35
C GLN A 214 -37.79 -31.21 -19.87
N ASN A 215 -38.30 -30.97 -21.09
CA ASN A 215 -38.36 -29.63 -21.68
C ASN A 215 -39.03 -28.59 -20.77
N LYS A 216 -40.10 -28.97 -20.06
CA LYS A 216 -40.79 -28.08 -19.11
C LYS A 216 -39.89 -27.68 -17.94
N LEU A 217 -39.20 -28.64 -17.32
CA LEU A 217 -38.29 -28.37 -16.20
C LEU A 217 -37.06 -27.57 -16.64
N SER A 218 -36.54 -27.84 -17.85
CA SER A 218 -35.45 -27.08 -18.46
C SER A 218 -35.83 -25.60 -18.64
N GLN A 219 -37.04 -25.33 -19.17
CA GLN A 219 -37.56 -23.96 -19.30
C GLN A 219 -37.77 -23.29 -17.94
N GLU A 220 -38.31 -24.00 -16.95
CA GLU A 220 -38.48 -23.50 -15.58
C GLU A 220 -37.13 -23.11 -14.94
N LEU A 221 -36.11 -23.97 -15.03
CA LEU A 221 -34.76 -23.68 -14.55
C LEU A 221 -34.14 -22.47 -15.27
N LYS A 222 -34.24 -22.43 -16.60
CA LYS A 222 -33.71 -21.32 -17.40
C LYS A 222 -34.32 -19.99 -16.97
N GLN A 223 -35.64 -19.93 -16.81
CA GLN A 223 -36.33 -18.72 -16.38
C GLN A 223 -35.90 -18.31 -14.96
N ASN A 224 -35.81 -19.27 -14.03
CA ASN A 224 -35.38 -18.98 -12.67
C ASN A 224 -33.93 -18.47 -12.62
N ILE A 225 -33.03 -19.03 -13.43
CA ILE A 225 -31.63 -18.58 -13.55
C ILE A 225 -31.58 -17.14 -14.05
N GLN A 226 -32.29 -16.81 -15.15
CA GLN A 226 -32.32 -15.47 -15.72
C GLN A 226 -32.94 -14.44 -14.76
N ASP A 227 -33.99 -14.82 -14.05
CA ASP A 227 -34.61 -13.99 -13.03
C ASP A 227 -33.62 -13.65 -11.90
N PHE A 228 -32.86 -14.64 -11.43
CA PHE A 228 -31.86 -14.46 -10.38
C PHE A 228 -30.68 -13.63 -10.85
N GLU A 229 -30.21 -13.84 -12.08
CA GLU A 229 -29.13 -13.05 -12.69
C GLU A 229 -29.52 -11.58 -12.80
N ARG A 230 -30.75 -11.27 -13.23
CA ARG A 230 -31.24 -9.89 -13.28
C ARG A 230 -31.32 -9.27 -11.87
N ILE A 231 -31.87 -10.00 -10.90
CA ILE A 231 -31.98 -9.49 -9.52
C ILE A 231 -30.59 -9.21 -8.94
N LEU A 232 -29.65 -10.13 -9.08
CA LEU A 232 -28.29 -9.98 -8.57
C LEU A 232 -27.44 -8.96 -9.35
N SER A 233 -27.89 -8.53 -10.53
CA SER A 233 -27.26 -7.43 -11.27
C SER A 233 -27.70 -6.04 -10.78
N GLU A 234 -28.85 -5.96 -10.12
CA GLU A 234 -29.45 -4.70 -9.64
C GLU A 234 -29.36 -4.57 -8.10
N SER A 235 -29.33 -5.71 -7.37
CA SER A 235 -29.31 -5.76 -5.91
C SER A 235 -27.98 -6.33 -5.41
N THR A 236 -27.26 -5.56 -4.60
CA THR A 236 -26.01 -5.99 -3.95
C THR A 236 -26.22 -6.35 -2.48
N THR A 237 -27.22 -5.74 -1.81
CA THR A 237 -27.56 -6.01 -0.41
C THR A 237 -28.95 -6.63 -0.25
N ASP A 238 -29.22 -7.23 0.92
CA ASP A 238 -30.53 -7.78 1.27
C ASP A 238 -31.61 -6.69 1.29
N ALA A 239 -31.25 -5.44 1.60
CA ALA A 239 -32.16 -4.30 1.62
C ALA A 239 -32.63 -3.89 0.21
N ASP A 240 -31.83 -4.19 -0.82
CA ASP A 240 -32.13 -3.86 -2.21
C ASP A 240 -32.99 -4.94 -2.90
N LEU A 241 -33.30 -6.04 -2.22
CA LEU A 241 -34.01 -7.17 -2.81
C LEU A 241 -35.51 -6.87 -3.01
N PRO A 242 -36.11 -7.34 -4.11
CA PRO A 242 -37.55 -7.20 -4.34
C PRO A 242 -38.40 -7.91 -3.27
N SER A 243 -39.57 -7.34 -2.96
CA SER A 243 -40.50 -7.87 -1.94
C SER A 243 -40.99 -9.31 -2.16
N GLN A 244 -40.91 -9.85 -3.39
CA GLN A 244 -41.32 -11.22 -3.73
C GLN A 244 -40.15 -12.21 -3.82
N ILE A 245 -38.98 -11.87 -3.27
CA ILE A 245 -37.76 -12.67 -3.43
C ILE A 245 -37.87 -14.05 -2.81
N GLU A 246 -38.54 -14.20 -1.65
CA GLU A 246 -38.73 -15.49 -0.99
C GLU A 246 -39.52 -16.47 -1.85
N LEU A 247 -40.57 -15.98 -2.52
CA LEU A 247 -41.38 -16.79 -3.45
C LEU A 247 -40.54 -17.24 -4.66
N LYS A 248 -39.69 -16.36 -5.20
CA LYS A 248 -38.78 -16.69 -6.30
C LYS A 248 -37.71 -17.69 -5.86
N LEU A 249 -37.19 -17.56 -4.65
CA LEU A 249 -36.27 -18.50 -4.04
C LEU A 249 -36.89 -19.89 -3.85
N GLN A 250 -38.11 -19.96 -3.34
CA GLN A 250 -38.81 -21.23 -3.19
C GLN A 250 -39.02 -21.91 -4.55
N LYS A 251 -39.39 -21.15 -5.60
CA LYS A 251 -39.52 -21.68 -6.97
C LYS A 251 -38.20 -22.26 -7.49
N MET A 252 -37.08 -21.56 -7.27
CA MET A 252 -35.75 -22.03 -7.64
C MET A 252 -35.38 -23.32 -6.88
N GLU A 253 -35.59 -23.36 -5.56
CA GLU A 253 -35.27 -24.53 -4.72
C GLU A 253 -36.09 -25.77 -5.12
N VAL A 254 -37.37 -25.60 -5.43
CA VAL A 254 -38.23 -26.69 -5.95
C VAL A 254 -37.74 -27.19 -7.30
N ALA A 255 -37.35 -26.30 -8.22
CA ALA A 255 -36.81 -26.70 -9.52
C ALA A 255 -35.48 -27.45 -9.39
N ILE A 256 -34.59 -26.99 -8.49
CA ILE A 256 -33.34 -27.68 -8.16
C ILE A 256 -33.61 -29.06 -7.55
N ALA A 257 -34.55 -29.17 -6.60
CA ALA A 257 -34.89 -30.44 -5.96
C ALA A 257 -35.40 -31.47 -6.97
N LYS A 258 -36.29 -31.06 -7.89
CA LYS A 258 -36.73 -31.91 -9.02
C LYS A 258 -35.56 -32.32 -9.91
N SER A 259 -34.64 -31.40 -10.18
CA SER A 259 -33.47 -31.69 -11.02
C SER A 259 -32.55 -32.75 -10.40
N LYS A 260 -32.44 -32.76 -9.06
CA LYS A 260 -31.66 -33.75 -8.31
C LYS A 260 -32.24 -35.16 -8.34
N THR A 261 -33.54 -35.35 -8.61
CA THR A 261 -34.15 -36.69 -8.66
C THR A 261 -33.81 -37.45 -9.93
N PHE A 262 -33.33 -36.77 -10.98
CA PHE A 262 -32.91 -37.41 -12.21
C PHE A 262 -31.51 -38.01 -12.06
N ARG A 263 -31.29 -39.18 -12.68
CA ARG A 263 -29.96 -39.76 -12.84
C ARG A 263 -29.15 -38.93 -13.85
N VAL A 264 -28.66 -37.79 -13.39
CA VAL A 264 -27.68 -37.00 -14.10
C VAL A 264 -26.32 -37.66 -13.89
N GLU A 265 -25.51 -37.80 -14.94
CA GLU A 265 -24.11 -38.20 -14.79
C GLU A 265 -23.41 -37.26 -13.81
N PHE A 266 -23.07 -37.79 -12.62
CA PHE A 266 -22.46 -37.03 -11.53
C PHE A 266 -21.25 -36.20 -12.00
N HIS A 267 -20.46 -36.78 -12.92
CA HIS A 267 -19.30 -36.16 -13.53
C HIS A 267 -19.60 -34.85 -14.28
N ASN A 268 -20.78 -34.71 -14.90
CA ASN A 268 -21.14 -33.50 -15.64
C ASN A 268 -21.48 -32.33 -14.73
N VAL A 269 -22.20 -32.59 -13.62
CA VAL A 269 -22.54 -31.56 -12.62
C VAL A 269 -21.29 -31.16 -11.84
N GLU A 270 -20.47 -32.14 -11.45
CA GLU A 270 -19.18 -31.90 -10.80
C GLU A 270 -18.25 -31.05 -11.68
N LYS A 271 -18.12 -31.40 -12.97
CA LYS A 271 -17.35 -30.61 -13.93
C LYS A 271 -17.86 -29.18 -14.06
N LYS A 272 -19.19 -28.98 -14.05
CA LYS A 272 -19.78 -27.63 -14.10
C LYS A 272 -19.56 -26.84 -12.81
N LEU A 273 -19.66 -27.48 -11.65
CA LEU A 273 -19.34 -26.83 -10.38
C LEU A 273 -17.87 -26.43 -10.29
N ARG A 274 -16.94 -27.28 -10.76
CA ARG A 274 -15.52 -26.91 -10.87
C ARG A 274 -15.31 -25.70 -11.78
N GLN A 275 -15.93 -25.69 -12.97
CA GLN A 275 -15.85 -24.54 -13.87
C GLN A 275 -16.37 -23.24 -13.23
N ILE A 276 -17.46 -23.32 -12.46
CA ILE A 276 -18.00 -22.17 -11.73
C ILE A 276 -17.04 -21.72 -10.62
N LEU A 277 -16.46 -22.67 -9.88
CA LEU A 277 -15.47 -22.38 -8.84
C LEU A 277 -14.26 -21.66 -9.44
N ASP A 278 -13.66 -22.22 -10.49
CA ASP A 278 -12.51 -21.63 -11.18
C ASP A 278 -12.82 -20.20 -11.65
N MET A 279 -13.99 -20.00 -12.29
CA MET A 279 -14.42 -18.66 -12.73
C MET A 279 -14.64 -17.68 -11.57
N THR A 280 -15.21 -18.14 -10.46
CA THR A 280 -15.48 -17.28 -9.29
C THR A 280 -14.18 -16.92 -8.56
N GLU A 281 -13.23 -17.86 -8.52
CA GLU A 281 -11.88 -17.63 -7.99
C GLU A 281 -11.12 -16.62 -8.88
N ASP A 282 -11.21 -16.74 -10.20
CA ASP A 282 -10.63 -15.77 -11.13
C ASP A 282 -11.24 -14.37 -10.96
N GLU A 283 -12.56 -14.25 -10.80
CA GLU A 283 -13.26 -12.99 -10.55
C GLU A 283 -12.85 -12.35 -9.21
N ALA A 284 -12.78 -13.16 -8.14
CA ALA A 284 -12.31 -12.70 -6.84
C ALA A 284 -10.84 -12.22 -6.91
N ASN A 285 -9.98 -12.95 -7.60
CA ASN A 285 -8.59 -12.57 -7.82
C ASN A 285 -8.47 -11.27 -8.63
N PHE A 286 -9.31 -11.09 -9.66
CA PHE A 286 -9.36 -9.85 -10.44
C PHE A 286 -9.72 -8.65 -9.56
N HIS A 287 -10.79 -8.74 -8.77
CA HIS A 287 -11.20 -7.66 -7.87
C HIS A 287 -10.18 -7.39 -6.76
N MET A 288 -9.51 -8.43 -6.26
CA MET A 288 -8.42 -8.28 -5.30
C MET A 288 -7.25 -7.49 -5.90
N ARG A 289 -6.82 -7.82 -7.13
CA ARG A 289 -5.78 -7.06 -7.84
C ARG A 289 -6.18 -5.60 -8.07
N GLN A 290 -7.42 -5.38 -8.53
CA GLN A 290 -7.96 -4.04 -8.73
C GLN A 290 -7.99 -3.24 -7.42
N SER A 291 -8.40 -3.86 -6.32
CA SER A 291 -8.46 -3.22 -5.00
C SER A 291 -7.06 -2.88 -4.48
N ALA A 292 -6.10 -3.80 -4.63
CA ALA A 292 -4.71 -3.55 -4.28
C ALA A 292 -4.10 -2.40 -5.09
N PHE A 293 -4.38 -2.33 -6.40
CA PHE A 293 -3.96 -1.22 -7.26
C PHE A 293 -4.55 0.13 -6.80
N LEU A 294 -5.87 0.17 -6.56
CA LEU A 294 -6.54 1.38 -6.09
C LEU A 294 -6.03 1.83 -4.71
N TYR A 295 -5.77 0.87 -3.83
CA TYR A 295 -5.14 1.12 -2.53
C TYR A 295 -3.76 1.75 -2.70
N GLN A 296 -2.90 1.19 -3.57
CA GLN A 296 -1.57 1.74 -3.84
C GLN A 296 -1.65 3.15 -4.42
N LEU A 297 -2.57 3.40 -5.35
CA LEU A 297 -2.81 4.71 -5.91
C LEU A 297 -3.25 5.72 -4.83
N ALA A 298 -4.16 5.32 -3.94
CA ALA A 298 -4.70 6.18 -2.90
C ALA A 298 -3.66 6.57 -1.84
N VAL A 299 -2.70 5.69 -1.52
CA VAL A 299 -1.65 6.00 -0.52
C VAL A 299 -0.46 6.78 -1.10
N GLN A 300 -0.24 6.72 -2.42
CA GLN A 300 0.86 7.44 -3.08
C GLN A 300 0.44 8.81 -3.64
N THR A 301 -0.85 9.05 -3.86
CA THR A 301 -1.34 10.31 -4.42
C THR A 301 -1.61 11.36 -3.34
N MET A 302 -1.39 12.63 -3.68
CA MET A 302 -1.68 13.74 -2.78
C MET A 302 -3.21 13.89 -2.63
N PRO A 303 -3.75 13.92 -1.40
CA PRO A 303 -5.17 14.19 -1.17
C PRO A 303 -5.59 15.54 -1.74
N LYS A 304 -6.81 15.61 -2.26
CA LYS A 304 -7.37 16.84 -2.85
C LYS A 304 -7.36 18.02 -1.87
N SER A 305 -7.59 17.76 -0.58
CA SER A 305 -7.56 18.76 0.48
C SER A 305 -6.17 19.37 0.67
N LEU A 306 -5.11 18.55 0.68
CA LEU A 306 -3.72 19.02 0.77
C LEU A 306 -3.29 19.77 -0.49
N HIS A 307 -3.71 19.30 -1.66
CA HIS A 307 -3.45 20.00 -2.92
C HIS A 307 -4.12 21.38 -2.94
N CYS A 308 -5.40 21.46 -2.54
CA CYS A 308 -6.11 22.73 -2.36
C CYS A 308 -5.36 23.68 -1.44
N LEU A 309 -4.91 23.18 -0.28
CA LEU A 309 -4.19 23.98 0.72
C LEU A 309 -2.91 24.57 0.14
N SER A 310 -2.07 23.73 -0.49
CA SER A 310 -0.82 24.17 -1.12
C SER A 310 -1.09 25.23 -2.19
N MET A 311 -2.12 25.03 -3.02
CA MET A 311 -2.45 25.97 -4.09
C MET A 311 -2.98 27.31 -3.59
N LYS A 312 -3.89 27.29 -2.61
CA LYS A 312 -4.41 28.52 -2.01
C LYS A 312 -3.32 29.34 -1.33
N LEU A 313 -2.45 28.70 -0.55
CA LEU A 313 -1.35 29.39 0.11
C LEU A 313 -0.35 29.97 -0.91
N THR A 314 -0.09 29.26 -2.01
CA THR A 314 0.76 29.79 -3.08
C THR A 314 0.15 31.04 -3.70
N VAL A 315 -1.14 31.00 -4.05
CA VAL A 315 -1.85 32.16 -4.61
C VAL A 315 -1.84 33.33 -3.62
N GLU A 316 -2.13 33.07 -2.35
CA GLU A 316 -2.13 34.10 -1.31
C GLU A 316 -0.74 34.71 -1.11
N TYR A 317 0.33 33.92 -1.20
CA TYR A 317 1.71 34.42 -1.07
C TYR A 317 2.01 35.51 -2.12
N PHE A 318 1.54 35.32 -3.35
CA PHE A 318 1.76 36.29 -4.43
C PHE A 318 0.76 37.45 -4.45
N ASN A 319 -0.40 37.30 -3.80
CA ASN A 319 -1.41 38.35 -3.67
C ASN A 319 -1.15 39.26 -2.46
N SER A 320 -0.51 38.74 -1.41
CA SER A 320 -0.27 39.49 -0.18
C SER A 320 0.94 40.42 -0.32
N SER A 321 0.83 41.63 0.24
CA SER A 321 1.98 42.54 0.40
C SER A 321 2.84 42.07 1.57
N LEU A 322 3.56 40.95 1.39
CA LEU A 322 4.46 40.37 2.41
C LEU A 322 5.67 41.25 2.72
N HIS A 323 5.82 42.38 2.03
CA HIS A 323 6.87 43.36 2.25
C HIS A 323 6.82 44.03 3.63
N ASP A 324 5.69 43.99 4.33
CA ASP A 324 5.51 44.59 5.67
C ASP A 324 5.81 43.61 6.82
N MET A 325 6.05 42.32 6.55
CA MET A 325 6.37 41.34 7.58
C MET A 325 7.87 41.36 7.86
N ALA A 326 8.25 41.62 9.11
CA ALA A 326 9.64 41.59 9.54
C ALA A 326 10.26 40.22 9.19
N PRO A 327 11.40 40.17 8.47
CA PRO A 327 12.07 38.92 8.20
C PRO A 327 12.46 38.26 9.54
N PRO A 328 12.37 36.92 9.64
CA PRO A 328 12.78 36.23 10.85
C PRO A 328 14.27 36.52 11.14
N PRO A 329 14.68 36.54 12.42
CA PRO A 329 16.02 36.96 12.83
C PRO A 329 17.08 36.01 12.25
N SER A 330 17.77 36.47 11.20
CA SER A 330 18.70 35.65 10.41
C SER A 330 19.89 35.13 11.21
N GLU A 331 20.26 35.85 12.28
CA GLU A 331 21.38 35.50 13.15
C GLU A 331 21.17 34.16 13.87
N LYS A 332 19.93 33.87 14.32
CA LYS A 332 19.60 32.61 15.01
C LYS A 332 19.77 31.37 14.11
N PHE A 333 19.64 31.52 12.79
CA PHE A 333 19.73 30.37 11.88
C PHE A 333 21.14 29.79 11.74
N SER A 334 22.17 30.50 12.20
CA SER A 334 23.56 30.04 12.16
C SER A 334 24.22 29.95 13.54
N ASP A 335 23.47 30.21 14.62
CA ASP A 335 24.00 30.21 15.98
C ASP A 335 24.21 28.78 16.51
N PRO A 336 25.45 28.29 16.63
CA PRO A 336 25.72 26.91 17.02
C PRO A 336 25.34 26.59 18.47
N THR A 337 24.93 27.58 19.27
CA THR A 337 24.48 27.40 20.66
C THR A 337 23.01 26.98 20.75
N LEU A 338 22.25 27.10 19.65
CA LEU A 338 20.83 26.74 19.59
C LEU A 338 20.63 25.29 19.12
N HIS A 339 19.40 24.79 19.31
CA HIS A 339 19.00 23.45 18.91
C HIS A 339 18.39 23.47 17.51
N HIS A 340 19.20 23.09 16.53
CA HIS A 340 18.84 23.04 15.11
C HIS A 340 18.20 21.71 14.70
N PHE A 341 16.95 21.78 14.29
CA PHE A 341 16.19 20.69 13.68
C PHE A 341 16.09 20.88 12.17
N VAL A 342 16.19 19.79 11.43
CA VAL A 342 16.11 19.78 9.97
C VAL A 342 14.99 18.86 9.52
N ILE A 343 14.11 19.36 8.66
CA ILE A 343 12.95 18.62 8.14
C ILE A 343 12.96 18.74 6.62
N PHE A 344 12.95 17.62 5.91
CA PHE A 344 12.76 17.57 4.46
C PHE A 344 11.33 17.18 4.15
N SER A 345 10.59 18.03 3.45
CA SER A 345 9.17 17.77 3.22
C SER A 345 8.61 18.53 2.02
N LYS A 346 7.57 17.95 1.42
CA LYS A 346 6.67 18.63 0.46
C LYS A 346 5.27 18.82 1.03
N ASN A 347 5.06 18.48 2.30
CA ASN A 347 3.75 18.47 2.95
C ASN A 347 3.74 19.49 4.11
N ILE A 348 2.96 20.55 3.90
CA ILE A 348 2.82 21.67 4.83
C ILE A 348 2.34 21.19 6.21
N LEU A 349 1.34 20.31 6.24
CA LEU A 349 0.75 19.84 7.50
C LEU A 349 1.65 18.85 8.23
N ALA A 350 2.30 17.96 7.48
CA ALA A 350 3.27 17.03 8.02
C ALA A 350 4.39 17.79 8.76
N SER A 351 5.04 18.74 8.07
CA SER A 351 6.05 19.62 8.67
C SER A 351 5.52 20.44 9.85
N SER A 352 4.30 20.99 9.73
CA SER A 352 3.67 21.79 10.78
C SER A 352 3.43 20.97 12.06
N VAL A 353 3.00 19.71 11.92
CA VAL A 353 2.79 18.81 13.06
C VAL A 353 4.11 18.43 13.72
N VAL A 354 5.17 18.12 12.96
CA VAL A 354 6.51 17.86 13.52
C VAL A 354 6.97 19.06 14.36
N ILE A 355 6.90 20.27 13.80
CA ILE A 355 7.32 21.50 14.49
C ILE A 355 6.46 21.75 15.73
N ASN A 356 5.12 21.73 15.59
CA ASN A 356 4.21 22.02 16.68
C ASN A 356 4.35 21.00 17.83
N SER A 357 4.41 19.71 17.51
CA SER A 357 4.61 18.66 18.50
C SER A 357 5.97 18.78 19.20
N THR A 358 7.03 19.15 18.48
CA THR A 358 8.35 19.39 19.10
C THR A 358 8.33 20.59 20.04
N VAL A 359 7.76 21.71 19.58
CA VAL A 359 7.68 22.96 20.37
C VAL A 359 6.82 22.79 21.61
N MET A 360 5.65 22.15 21.49
CA MET A 360 4.73 21.95 22.61
C MET A 360 5.31 21.12 23.75
N HIS A 361 6.25 20.21 23.46
CA HIS A 361 6.90 19.38 24.47
C HIS A 361 8.29 19.88 24.87
N ALA A 362 8.78 20.96 24.24
CA ALA A 362 10.06 21.53 24.58
C ALA A 362 10.02 22.23 25.92
N ARG A 363 11.10 22.11 26.71
CA ARG A 363 11.27 22.86 27.95
C ARG A 363 11.47 24.35 27.71
N ASP A 364 12.18 24.68 26.63
CA ASP A 364 12.48 26.05 26.21
C ASP A 364 12.38 26.14 24.68
N SER A 365 11.26 26.67 24.20
CA SER A 365 11.01 26.83 22.77
C SER A 365 11.90 27.91 22.12
N GLY A 366 12.44 28.85 22.89
CA GLY A 366 13.26 29.96 22.38
C GLY A 366 14.63 29.51 21.84
N ASN A 367 15.06 28.31 22.25
CA ASN A 367 16.29 27.67 21.81
C ASN A 367 16.12 26.81 20.54
N LEU A 368 14.89 26.63 20.04
CA LEU A 368 14.64 25.74 18.90
C LEU A 368 14.69 26.51 17.58
N VAL A 369 15.44 25.97 16.63
CA VAL A 369 15.56 26.47 15.27
C VAL A 369 15.15 25.36 14.32
N PHE A 370 14.16 25.59 13.47
CA PHE A 370 13.72 24.62 12.46
C PHE A 370 14.12 25.07 11.07
N HIS A 371 14.79 24.19 10.33
CA HIS A 371 15.08 24.36 8.91
C HIS A 371 14.20 23.40 8.11
N VAL A 372 13.20 23.96 7.42
CA VAL A 372 12.29 23.22 6.55
C VAL A 372 12.79 23.32 5.12
N LEU A 373 13.28 22.21 4.58
CA LEU A 373 13.78 22.11 3.22
C LEU A 373 12.71 21.51 2.31
N THR A 374 12.38 22.23 1.24
CA THR A 374 11.33 21.87 0.29
C THR A 374 11.76 22.13 -1.16
N ASP A 375 11.00 21.56 -2.11
CA ASP A 375 11.12 21.88 -3.53
C ASP A 375 10.60 23.28 -3.87
N LYS A 376 10.93 23.71 -5.09
CA LYS A 376 10.46 24.97 -5.65
C LYS A 376 8.94 25.06 -5.75
N GLN A 377 8.24 23.93 -5.92
CA GLN A 377 6.80 23.90 -6.10
C GLN A 377 6.06 24.24 -4.80
N ASN A 378 6.52 23.72 -3.66
CA ASN A 378 5.89 23.92 -2.36
C ASN A 378 6.51 25.06 -1.54
N TYR A 379 7.65 25.61 -1.97
CA TYR A 379 8.39 26.66 -1.26
C TYR A 379 7.54 27.84 -0.83
N PHE A 380 6.78 28.45 -1.75
CA PHE A 380 6.01 29.66 -1.44
C PHE A 380 4.82 29.38 -0.51
N ALA A 381 4.15 28.24 -0.69
CA ALA A 381 3.07 27.81 0.19
C ALA A 381 3.57 27.57 1.62
N MET A 382 4.67 26.84 1.77
CA MET A 382 5.29 26.58 3.08
C MET A 382 5.81 27.88 3.72
N LYS A 383 6.47 28.74 2.93
CA LYS A 383 6.95 30.02 3.42
C LYS A 383 5.81 30.88 3.97
N LEU A 384 4.69 31.00 3.25
CA LEU A 384 3.52 31.70 3.76
C LEU A 384 2.99 31.05 5.04
N TRP A 385 2.83 29.72 5.04
CA TRP A 385 2.30 28.96 6.18
C TRP A 385 3.09 29.20 7.47
N PHE A 386 4.42 29.13 7.39
CA PHE A 386 5.28 29.32 8.57
C PHE A 386 5.49 30.79 8.93
N LEU A 387 5.26 31.74 8.02
CA LEU A 387 5.24 33.18 8.34
C LEU A 387 3.98 33.59 9.08
N ARG A 388 2.82 32.99 8.75
CA ARG A 388 1.53 33.35 9.34
C ARG A 388 1.20 32.62 10.64
N ASN A 389 1.79 31.44 10.86
CA ASN A 389 1.55 30.63 12.06
C ASN A 389 2.72 30.78 13.03
N THR A 390 2.40 30.96 14.32
CA THR A 390 3.39 31.05 15.40
C THR A 390 3.57 29.69 16.09
N TYR A 391 4.81 29.35 16.43
CA TYR A 391 5.15 28.10 17.13
C TYR A 391 5.95 28.42 18.39
N GLY A 392 5.28 28.97 19.41
CA GLY A 392 5.96 29.46 20.61
C GLY A 392 7.02 30.52 20.28
N GLU A 393 8.19 30.40 20.90
CA GLU A 393 9.35 31.28 20.64
C GLU A 393 10.36 30.69 19.63
N ALA A 394 10.03 29.54 19.04
CA ALA A 394 10.90 28.88 18.07
C ALA A 394 10.96 29.66 16.76
N VAL A 395 12.10 29.59 16.07
CA VAL A 395 12.29 30.23 14.77
C VAL A 395 12.30 29.20 13.66
N ILE A 396 11.61 29.51 12.55
CA ILE A 396 11.45 28.61 11.41
C ILE A 396 12.02 29.27 10.16
N GLN A 397 12.92 28.56 9.48
CA GLN A 397 13.47 28.93 8.19
C GLN A 397 12.96 27.96 7.13
N VAL A 398 12.33 28.48 6.08
CA VAL A 398 11.96 27.68 4.91
C VAL A 398 13.01 27.89 3.81
N LEU A 399 13.61 26.80 3.34
CA LEU A 399 14.68 26.78 2.35
C LEU A 399 14.24 26.03 1.09
N ASN A 400 14.56 26.61 -0.08
CA ASN A 400 14.36 25.97 -1.36
C ASN A 400 15.64 25.24 -1.78
N VAL A 401 15.60 23.91 -1.76
CA VAL A 401 16.77 23.05 -2.03
C VAL A 401 17.38 23.32 -3.41
N GLU A 402 16.53 23.54 -4.43
CA GLU A 402 16.98 23.78 -5.81
C GLU A 402 17.76 25.09 -5.94
N HIS A 403 17.40 26.12 -5.15
CA HIS A 403 18.00 27.45 -5.20
C HIS A 403 19.02 27.72 -4.09
N LEU A 404 19.47 26.71 -3.35
CA LEU A 404 20.56 26.89 -2.37
C LEU A 404 21.86 27.30 -3.09
N ASP A 405 22.57 28.31 -2.59
CA ASP A 405 23.91 28.61 -3.10
C ASP A 405 24.90 27.74 -2.35
N LEU A 406 25.34 26.63 -2.97
CA LEU A 406 26.23 25.65 -2.35
C LEU A 406 27.53 25.58 -3.13
N ASP A 407 28.66 25.70 -2.43
CA ASP A 407 30.00 25.44 -2.95
C ASP A 407 30.26 23.92 -3.06
N TYR A 408 29.45 23.26 -3.89
CA TYR A 408 29.56 21.84 -4.17
C TYR A 408 29.46 21.59 -5.68
N HIS A 409 30.56 21.11 -6.27
CA HIS A 409 30.74 21.03 -7.72
C HIS A 409 29.75 20.09 -8.45
N ASP A 410 29.11 19.16 -7.73
CA ASP A 410 28.17 18.19 -8.30
C ASP A 410 26.76 18.33 -7.71
N LYS A 411 26.36 19.58 -7.42
CA LYS A 411 25.05 19.93 -6.86
C LYS A 411 23.92 19.28 -7.67
N THR A 412 23.99 19.35 -9.00
CA THR A 412 22.91 18.91 -9.90
C THR A 412 22.60 17.41 -9.81
N SER A 413 23.58 16.54 -9.52
CA SER A 413 23.33 15.09 -9.41
C SER A 413 22.60 14.72 -8.11
N LEU A 414 22.98 15.34 -6.99
CA LEU A 414 22.36 15.12 -5.67
C LEU A 414 21.07 15.94 -5.44
N LEU A 415 20.86 17.01 -6.22
CA LEU A 415 19.66 17.83 -6.18
C LEU A 415 18.45 17.26 -6.92
N SER A 416 18.61 16.15 -7.65
CA SER A 416 17.47 15.43 -8.22
C SER A 416 16.61 14.93 -7.06
N MET A 417 15.65 15.76 -6.65
CA MET A 417 14.99 15.67 -5.36
C MET A 417 14.07 14.44 -5.29
N SER A 418 14.60 13.33 -4.81
CA SER A 418 13.80 12.32 -4.13
C SER A 418 13.60 12.77 -2.67
N LEU A 419 12.36 12.72 -2.19
CA LEU A 419 12.10 12.68 -0.75
C LEU A 419 12.59 11.33 -0.21
N PRO A 420 12.76 11.15 1.12
CA PRO A 420 12.92 9.82 1.70
C PRO A 420 11.87 8.89 1.10
N VAL A 421 12.34 7.82 0.46
CA VAL A 421 11.47 6.78 -0.08
C VAL A 421 11.40 5.69 0.97
N GLU A 422 10.19 5.20 1.20
CA GLU A 422 9.98 4.07 2.07
C GLU A 422 10.06 2.77 1.29
N PHE A 423 10.80 1.82 1.85
CA PHE A 423 11.00 0.50 1.28
C PHE A 423 10.29 -0.52 2.15
N HIS A 424 9.62 -1.48 1.52
CA HIS A 424 9.13 -2.66 2.21
C HIS A 424 10.02 -3.84 1.83
N VAL A 425 10.55 -4.54 2.82
CA VAL A 425 11.46 -5.67 2.63
C VAL A 425 10.81 -6.91 3.18
N SER A 426 10.62 -7.90 2.30
CA SER A 426 10.09 -9.21 2.66
C SER A 426 11.22 -10.23 2.63
N PHE A 427 11.43 -10.94 3.74
CA PHE A 427 12.45 -11.96 3.89
C PHE A 427 11.95 -13.15 4.70
N VAL A 428 12.61 -14.30 4.58
CA VAL A 428 12.27 -15.49 5.36
C VAL A 428 12.89 -15.35 6.75
N GLY A 429 12.06 -15.34 7.79
CA GLY A 429 12.52 -15.35 9.18
C GLY A 429 13.23 -16.67 9.52
N VAL A 430 14.37 -16.58 10.19
CA VAL A 430 15.21 -17.74 10.55
C VAL A 430 14.82 -18.32 11.92
N ASP A 431 13.96 -17.63 12.68
CA ASP A 431 13.77 -17.87 14.13
C ASP A 431 12.79 -19.00 14.49
N SER A 432 12.35 -19.87 13.55
CA SER A 432 11.59 -21.07 13.93
C SER A 432 11.69 -22.23 12.93
N PRO A 433 12.03 -23.45 13.38
CA PRO A 433 12.24 -24.61 12.50
C PRO A 433 10.96 -25.26 11.95
N SER A 434 9.76 -24.72 12.23
CA SER A 434 8.49 -25.36 11.86
C SER A 434 7.53 -24.52 11.01
N ALA A 435 7.88 -23.28 10.66
CA ALA A 435 7.12 -22.52 9.67
C ALA A 435 8.00 -21.46 9.00
N THR A 436 8.07 -21.52 7.68
CA THR A 436 8.68 -20.51 6.81
C THR A 436 7.89 -19.21 6.92
N HIS A 437 8.09 -18.44 7.99
CA HIS A 437 7.41 -17.16 8.20
C HIS A 437 8.12 -16.10 7.34
N LEU A 438 7.48 -15.72 6.23
CA LEU A 438 7.83 -14.49 5.52
C LEU A 438 7.49 -13.32 6.45
N LYS A 439 8.49 -12.47 6.70
CA LYS A 439 8.37 -11.27 7.50
C LYS A 439 8.58 -10.05 6.61
N THR A 440 7.66 -9.10 6.66
CA THR A 440 7.73 -7.84 5.92
C THR A 440 7.97 -6.69 6.89
N GLU A 441 9.02 -5.92 6.63
CA GLU A 441 9.46 -4.77 7.43
C GLU A 441 9.52 -3.51 6.57
N TYR A 442 9.30 -2.34 7.18
CA TYR A 442 9.35 -1.04 6.50
C TYR A 442 10.61 -0.29 6.90
N ILE A 443 11.39 0.14 5.90
CA ILE A 443 12.66 0.83 6.05
C ILE A 443 12.53 2.22 5.44
N SER A 444 12.84 3.24 6.23
CA SER A 444 12.96 4.62 5.79
C SER A 444 14.45 4.99 5.85
N GLY A 445 14.95 5.63 4.80
CA GLY A 445 16.35 6.03 4.69
C GLY A 445 16.47 7.45 4.15
N PHE A 446 17.66 8.04 4.34
CA PHE A 446 17.96 9.37 3.83
C PHE A 446 17.89 9.43 2.30
N SER A 447 17.27 10.50 1.80
CA SER A 447 17.29 10.81 0.38
C SER A 447 18.59 11.51 -0.05
N HIS A 448 18.80 11.67 -1.35
CA HIS A 448 19.99 12.36 -1.89
C HIS A 448 20.22 13.74 -1.26
N ALA A 449 19.15 14.50 -1.00
CA ALA A 449 19.24 15.84 -0.45
C ALA A 449 19.79 15.90 0.99
N HIS A 450 19.60 14.82 1.77
CA HIS A 450 20.16 14.73 3.13
C HIS A 450 21.69 14.71 3.11
N TYR A 451 22.29 14.17 2.05
CA TYR A 451 23.74 14.15 1.90
C TYR A 451 24.34 15.54 1.62
N LEU A 452 23.52 16.57 1.44
CA LEU A 452 23.96 17.96 1.32
C LEU A 452 24.02 18.70 2.67
N LEU A 453 23.49 18.12 3.76
CA LEU A 453 23.50 18.71 5.10
C LEU A 453 24.83 19.40 5.51
N PRO A 454 26.03 18.79 5.35
CA PRO A 454 27.28 19.43 5.75
C PRO A 454 27.60 20.72 4.96
N TYR A 455 27.09 20.85 3.73
CA TYR A 455 27.28 22.02 2.86
C TYR A 455 26.21 23.09 3.10
N ILE A 456 24.99 22.68 3.46
CA ILE A 456 23.89 23.60 3.80
C ILE A 456 24.17 24.27 5.14
N PHE A 457 24.68 23.51 6.12
CA PHE A 457 24.88 23.96 7.49
C PHE A 457 26.38 23.99 7.86
N GLN A 458 27.14 24.85 7.19
CA GLN A 458 28.61 24.93 7.35
C GLN A 458 29.03 25.35 8.76
N ASN A 459 28.26 26.24 9.40
CA ASN A 459 28.57 26.79 10.72
C ASN A 459 28.11 25.90 11.88
N LEU A 460 27.30 24.87 11.61
CA LEU A 460 26.74 24.00 12.63
C LEU A 460 27.57 22.72 12.76
N LYS A 461 27.79 22.27 13.99
CA LYS A 461 28.51 21.02 14.28
C LYS A 461 27.58 19.84 14.46
N LYS A 462 26.36 20.07 14.93
CA LYS A 462 25.38 19.02 15.22
C LYS A 462 23.98 19.52 14.86
N VAL A 463 23.17 18.64 14.27
CA VAL A 463 21.75 18.89 13.98
C VAL A 463 20.93 17.64 14.29
N VAL A 464 19.64 17.80 14.53
CA VAL A 464 18.68 16.69 14.61
C VAL A 464 17.81 16.70 13.35
N VAL A 465 17.80 15.60 12.60
CA VAL A 465 16.89 15.42 11.46
C VAL A 465 15.64 14.71 11.95
N LEU A 466 14.48 15.28 11.61
CA LEU A 466 13.17 14.70 11.86
C LEU A 466 12.46 14.49 10.51
N ASP A 467 12.00 13.28 10.25
CA ASP A 467 11.18 13.01 9.05
C ASP A 467 9.82 13.72 9.18
N ASP A 468 9.15 14.04 8.08
CA ASP A 468 7.91 14.81 8.12
C ASP A 468 6.70 14.02 8.65
N ASP A 469 6.87 12.71 8.82
CA ASP A 469 5.91 11.76 9.32
C ASP A 469 6.17 11.34 10.77
N VAL A 470 6.83 12.20 11.57
CA VAL A 470 6.96 11.98 13.00
C VAL A 470 6.06 12.88 13.86
N VAL A 471 5.80 12.44 15.09
CA VAL A 471 5.17 13.23 16.15
C VAL A 471 6.03 13.14 17.40
N VAL A 472 6.44 14.29 17.94
CA VAL A 472 7.23 14.36 19.17
C VAL A 472 6.32 14.43 20.39
N GLN A 473 6.60 13.62 21.41
CA GLN A 473 5.84 13.53 22.67
C GLN A 473 6.65 13.95 23.90
N GLN A 474 7.97 14.11 23.77
CA GLN A 474 8.86 14.47 24.89
C GLN A 474 9.92 15.47 24.44
N ASP A 475 10.52 16.17 25.41
CA ASP A 475 11.60 17.12 25.17
C ASP A 475 12.84 16.43 24.60
N LEU A 476 13.32 16.94 23.46
CA LEU A 476 14.45 16.35 22.73
C LEU A 476 15.81 17.02 23.05
N SER A 477 15.85 17.98 23.98
CA SER A 477 17.04 18.81 24.23
C SER A 477 18.27 17.99 24.66
N SER A 478 18.08 16.86 25.35
CA SER A 478 19.17 16.01 25.81
C SER A 478 19.93 15.32 24.66
N LEU A 479 19.38 15.26 23.44
CA LEU A 479 20.07 14.73 22.26
C LEU A 479 21.34 15.53 21.90
N TRP A 480 21.40 16.82 22.20
CA TRP A 480 22.60 17.63 21.94
C TRP A 480 23.80 17.20 22.80
N ASN A 481 23.53 16.69 24.00
CA ASN A 481 24.54 16.22 24.95
C ASN A 481 24.86 14.72 24.79
N LEU A 482 24.25 14.05 23.81
CA LEU A 482 24.52 12.64 23.54
C LEU A 482 25.96 12.45 23.06
N ASP A 483 26.71 11.60 23.76
CA ASP A 483 28.00 11.08 23.32
C ASP A 483 27.77 9.90 22.36
N MET A 484 28.06 10.13 21.08
CA MET A 484 27.90 9.13 20.03
C MET A 484 29.17 8.28 19.82
N GLY A 485 30.19 8.41 20.68
CA GLY A 485 31.40 7.58 20.60
C GLY A 485 32.17 7.74 19.28
N GLY A 486 32.16 8.95 18.72
CA GLY A 486 32.80 9.29 17.43
C GLY A 486 32.04 8.80 16.18
N LYS A 487 30.82 8.27 16.33
CA LYS A 487 29.90 7.94 15.24
C LYS A 487 29.23 9.20 14.69
N VAL A 488 28.82 9.16 13.41
CA VAL A 488 28.26 10.34 12.71
C VAL A 488 26.76 10.47 12.90
N ASN A 489 26.02 9.36 12.95
CA ASN A 489 24.57 9.36 12.95
C ASN A 489 24.03 8.52 14.12
N GLY A 490 23.40 9.19 15.09
CA GLY A 490 22.58 8.54 16.10
C GLY A 490 21.20 8.22 15.52
N ALA A 491 20.87 6.94 15.34
CA ALA A 491 19.65 6.51 14.68
C ALA A 491 19.05 5.26 15.36
N LEU A 492 17.76 5.01 15.13
CA LEU A 492 17.15 3.74 15.50
C LEU A 492 17.70 2.61 14.62
N GLN A 493 18.02 1.46 15.21
CA GLN A 493 18.44 0.27 14.49
C GLN A 493 17.30 -0.76 14.40
N LEU A 494 16.95 -1.15 13.18
CA LEU A 494 16.00 -2.20 12.89
C LEU A 494 16.73 -3.54 12.74
N CYS A 495 17.02 -4.20 13.86
CA CYS A 495 17.78 -5.45 13.87
C CYS A 495 17.00 -6.68 13.37
N SER A 496 15.69 -6.55 13.14
CA SER A 496 14.92 -7.57 12.42
C SER A 496 15.36 -7.69 10.97
N VAL A 497 15.92 -6.64 10.38
CA VAL A 497 16.53 -6.65 9.06
C VAL A 497 18.04 -6.51 9.19
N ARG A 498 18.77 -7.51 8.72
CA ARG A 498 20.23 -7.50 8.65
C ARG A 498 20.68 -7.14 7.24
N LEU A 499 21.86 -6.51 7.10
CA LEU A 499 22.41 -6.17 5.77
C LEU A 499 22.58 -7.42 4.89
N GLY A 500 22.83 -8.59 5.48
CA GLY A 500 22.86 -9.86 4.77
C GLY A 500 21.55 -10.21 4.04
N HIS A 501 20.39 -9.83 4.58
CA HIS A 501 19.10 -10.00 3.91
C HIS A 501 18.96 -9.12 2.65
N LEU A 502 19.73 -8.02 2.58
CA LEU A 502 19.72 -7.06 1.48
C LEU A 502 20.89 -7.26 0.50
N ALA A 503 21.66 -8.34 0.65
CA ALA A 503 22.92 -8.51 -0.08
C ALA A 503 22.78 -8.42 -1.61
N SER A 504 21.66 -8.84 -2.18
CA SER A 504 21.39 -8.71 -3.63
C SER A 504 21.28 -7.25 -4.11
N TYR A 505 20.95 -6.32 -3.22
CA TYR A 505 20.76 -4.90 -3.52
C TYR A 505 21.97 -4.04 -3.12
N LEU A 506 22.81 -4.51 -2.19
CA LEU A 506 23.99 -3.79 -1.70
C LEU A 506 25.22 -3.92 -2.64
N GLY A 507 25.14 -4.77 -3.67
CA GLY A 507 26.22 -5.01 -4.61
C GLY A 507 27.37 -5.86 -4.05
N GLY A 508 28.51 -5.86 -4.72
CA GLY A 508 29.70 -6.66 -4.35
C GLY A 508 30.57 -6.08 -3.24
N ASN A 509 30.12 -5.04 -2.54
CA ASN A 509 30.90 -4.37 -1.49
C ASN A 509 31.07 -5.30 -0.27
N SER A 510 32.20 -5.20 0.44
CA SER A 510 32.40 -5.94 1.69
C SER A 510 31.66 -5.23 2.82
N PHE A 511 30.54 -5.79 3.26
CA PHE A 511 29.79 -5.34 4.42
C PHE A 511 29.62 -6.48 5.42
N ASP A 512 29.48 -6.15 6.70
CA ASP A 512 29.08 -7.14 7.70
C ASP A 512 27.62 -7.52 7.49
N LYS A 513 27.39 -8.78 7.13
CA LYS A 513 26.06 -9.34 6.90
C LYS A 513 25.20 -9.33 8.17
N ASN A 514 25.81 -9.29 9.34
CA ASN A 514 25.12 -9.29 10.63
C ASN A 514 24.81 -7.89 11.15
N SER A 515 25.23 -6.82 10.47
CA SER A 515 24.87 -5.46 10.87
C SER A 515 23.37 -5.21 10.72
N CYS A 516 22.79 -4.54 11.72
CA CYS A 516 21.41 -4.08 11.66
C CYS A 516 21.27 -2.97 10.62
N VAL A 517 20.12 -2.92 9.94
CA VAL A 517 19.71 -1.74 9.20
C VAL A 517 19.41 -0.61 10.18
N TRP A 518 19.68 0.64 9.79
CA TRP A 518 19.27 1.83 10.51
C TRP A 518 18.08 2.50 9.80
N MET A 519 17.30 3.29 10.54
CA MET A 519 16.15 4.00 10.01
C MET A 519 16.29 5.52 10.13
N SER A 520 15.77 6.24 9.14
CA SER A 520 15.44 7.66 9.29
C SER A 520 14.21 7.83 10.21
N GLY A 521 13.86 9.08 10.53
CA GLY A 521 12.75 9.42 11.42
C GLY A 521 13.19 10.34 12.55
N LEU A 522 14.15 9.85 13.35
CA LEU A 522 14.87 10.64 14.34
C LEU A 522 16.36 10.33 14.19
N ASN A 523 17.13 11.32 13.75
CA ASN A 523 18.56 11.17 13.54
C ASN A 523 19.35 12.31 14.18
N VAL A 524 20.32 11.99 15.03
CA VAL A 524 21.28 12.97 15.59
C VAL A 524 22.53 12.96 14.72
N ILE A 525 22.78 14.04 13.99
CA ILE A 525 23.86 14.11 13.01
C ILE A 525 25.00 14.98 13.51
N ASP A 526 26.19 14.40 13.61
CA ASP A 526 27.45 15.12 13.79
C ASP A 526 27.99 15.59 12.44
N LEU A 527 27.69 16.84 12.09
CA LEU A 527 28.13 17.45 10.84
C LEU A 527 29.64 17.70 10.80
N ALA A 528 30.29 17.91 11.95
CA ALA A 528 31.73 18.07 11.99
C ALA A 528 32.41 16.76 11.60
N ARG A 529 32.01 15.65 12.21
CA ARG A 529 32.52 14.32 11.90
C ARG A 529 32.15 13.87 10.49
N TRP A 530 30.94 14.20 10.02
CA TRP A 530 30.54 13.96 8.63
C TRP A 530 31.50 14.61 7.63
N ARG A 531 31.88 15.87 7.87
CA ARG A 531 32.84 16.60 7.02
C ARG A 531 34.24 16.01 7.11
N GLU A 532 34.71 15.64 8.30
CA GLU A 532 36.02 14.98 8.49
C GLU A 532 36.15 13.67 7.71
N LEU A 533 35.09 12.88 7.66
CA LEU A 533 35.06 11.58 6.98
C LEU A 533 34.60 11.66 5.52
N ASP A 534 34.19 12.85 5.06
CA ASP A 534 33.66 13.09 3.72
C ASP A 534 32.58 12.07 3.29
N LEU A 535 31.58 11.88 4.15
CA LEU A 535 30.53 10.87 3.89
C LEU A 535 29.67 11.22 2.68
N THR A 536 29.57 12.50 2.29
CA THR A 536 28.85 12.89 1.08
C THR A 536 29.52 12.34 -0.18
N GLU A 537 30.85 12.43 -0.26
CA GLU A 537 31.62 11.87 -1.36
C GLU A 537 31.61 10.34 -1.34
N THR A 538 31.63 9.73 -0.16
CA THR A 538 31.48 8.28 0.01
C THR A 538 30.14 7.80 -0.55
N TYR A 539 29.05 8.48 -0.19
CA TYR A 539 27.72 8.21 -0.71
C TYR A 539 27.65 8.31 -2.23
N ARG A 540 28.20 9.39 -2.80
CA ARG A 540 28.24 9.61 -4.25
C ARG A 540 28.95 8.47 -4.99
N LYS A 541 30.11 8.03 -4.48
CA LYS A 541 30.87 6.89 -5.04
C LYS A 541 30.08 5.59 -4.97
N LEU A 542 29.45 5.30 -3.83
CA LEU A 542 28.63 4.10 -3.64
C LEU A 542 27.41 4.11 -4.57
N GLY A 543 26.72 5.24 -4.70
CA GLY A 543 25.58 5.40 -5.61
C GLY A 543 25.95 5.08 -7.06
N GLN A 544 27.11 5.55 -7.54
CA GLN A 544 27.62 5.23 -8.88
C GLN A 544 27.99 3.75 -9.09
N GLN A 545 28.37 3.05 -8.02
CA GLN A 545 28.70 1.62 -8.08
C GLN A 545 27.45 0.75 -8.08
N VAL A 546 26.51 1.02 -7.17
CA VAL A 546 25.28 0.24 -7.01
C VAL A 546 24.29 0.52 -8.14
N GLY A 547 24.22 1.76 -8.64
CA GLY A 547 23.35 2.13 -9.76
C GLY A 547 23.69 1.45 -11.09
N LYS A 548 24.89 0.88 -11.23
CA LYS A 548 25.25 0.03 -12.40
C LYS A 548 24.68 -1.39 -12.30
N LEU A 549 24.28 -1.81 -11.11
CA LEU A 549 23.83 -3.17 -10.79
C LEU A 549 22.34 -3.25 -10.51
N THR A 550 21.72 -2.13 -10.10
CA THR A 550 20.33 -2.07 -9.66
C THR A 550 19.51 -1.22 -10.64
N PRO A 551 18.39 -1.73 -11.16
CA PRO A 551 17.59 -1.00 -12.15
C PRO A 551 16.80 0.19 -11.59
N SER A 552 16.63 0.30 -10.26
CA SER A 552 15.93 1.44 -9.60
C SER A 552 16.93 2.41 -8.97
N ASN A 553 16.70 3.70 -9.22
CA ASN A 553 17.48 4.79 -8.62
C ASN A 553 17.25 4.89 -7.10
N GLU A 554 16.01 4.65 -6.65
CA GLU A 554 15.62 4.68 -5.24
C GLU A 554 16.29 3.54 -4.46
N ALA A 555 16.24 2.32 -5.00
CA ALA A 555 16.92 1.18 -4.38
C ALA A 555 18.44 1.40 -4.31
N SER A 556 19.02 1.99 -5.34
CA SER A 556 20.44 2.38 -5.36
C SER A 556 20.76 3.42 -4.28
N ALA A 557 19.87 4.40 -4.09
CA ALA A 557 20.00 5.43 -3.06
C ALA A 557 19.95 4.83 -1.64
N LEU A 558 19.01 3.91 -1.38
CA LEU A 558 18.93 3.21 -0.10
C LEU A 558 20.20 2.40 0.15
N SER A 559 20.63 1.59 -0.82
CA SER A 559 21.83 0.77 -0.69
C SER A 559 23.08 1.62 -0.42
N ALA A 560 23.27 2.69 -1.19
CA ALA A 560 24.35 3.63 -0.93
C ALA A 560 24.24 4.25 0.47
N SER A 561 23.02 4.54 0.93
CA SER A 561 22.78 5.16 2.23
C SER A 561 23.13 4.22 3.39
N LEU A 562 22.69 2.97 3.32
CA LEU A 562 23.01 1.93 4.30
C LEU A 562 24.52 1.67 4.39
N LEU A 563 25.20 1.59 3.25
CA LEU A 563 26.64 1.36 3.19
C LEU A 563 27.47 2.58 3.63
N THR A 564 27.03 3.80 3.33
CA THR A 564 27.76 5.03 3.73
C THR A 564 27.88 5.14 5.24
N PHE A 565 26.85 4.72 5.97
CA PHE A 565 26.85 4.74 7.43
C PHE A 565 27.27 3.43 8.08
N GLN A 566 27.83 2.48 7.31
CA GLN A 566 28.37 1.27 7.89
C GLN A 566 29.43 1.63 8.94
N ASP A 567 29.28 1.10 10.15
CA ASP A 567 30.11 1.40 11.32
C ASP A 567 30.13 2.89 11.73
N GLN A 568 29.20 3.72 11.24
CA GLN A 568 29.02 5.13 11.60
C GLN A 568 27.70 5.42 12.32
N ILE A 569 26.94 4.37 12.65
CA ILE A 569 25.69 4.47 13.42
C ILE A 569 25.96 4.32 14.92
N TYR A 570 25.41 5.25 15.70
CA TYR A 570 25.18 5.07 17.13
C TYR A 570 23.71 4.64 17.32
N ALA A 571 23.49 3.50 17.96
CA ALA A 571 22.14 2.98 18.17
C ALA A 571 21.42 3.80 19.26
N LEU A 572 20.35 4.49 18.89
CA LEU A 572 19.46 5.12 19.87
C LEU A 572 18.67 4.06 20.61
N ASP A 573 18.45 4.27 21.91
CA ASP A 573 17.57 3.44 22.73
C ASP A 573 16.13 3.49 22.18
N ASN A 574 15.39 2.37 22.28
CA ASN A 574 14.03 2.25 21.74
C ASN A 574 13.03 3.22 22.39
N THR A 575 13.34 3.79 23.55
CA THR A 575 12.53 4.86 24.17
C THR A 575 12.57 6.17 23.40
N TRP A 576 13.57 6.41 22.55
CA TRP A 576 13.68 7.63 21.75
C TRP A 576 12.68 7.68 20.60
N ALA A 577 12.43 6.56 19.94
CA ALA A 577 11.55 6.52 18.78
C ALA A 577 10.83 5.18 18.65
N LEU A 578 9.51 5.22 18.47
CA LEU A 578 8.68 4.08 18.12
C LEU A 578 8.28 4.15 16.65
N SER A 579 8.75 3.19 15.88
CA SER A 579 8.35 2.95 14.49
C SER A 579 7.12 2.02 14.43
N GLY A 580 6.34 2.11 13.36
CA GLY A 580 5.22 1.21 13.07
C GLY A 580 3.89 1.93 12.79
N MET A 581 3.81 3.22 13.10
CA MET A 581 2.51 3.92 13.13
C MET A 581 1.86 4.06 11.75
N GLY A 582 2.63 3.87 10.67
CA GLY A 582 2.17 3.90 9.28
C GLY A 582 1.91 2.53 8.64
N HIS A 583 1.98 1.42 9.38
CA HIS A 583 1.73 0.08 8.80
C HIS A 583 1.35 -1.04 9.81
N ASP A 584 1.56 -0.85 11.11
CA ASP A 584 1.34 -1.87 12.14
C ASP A 584 0.11 -1.57 13.02
N TYR A 585 -0.96 -2.36 12.87
CA TYR A 585 -2.19 -2.24 13.65
C TYR A 585 -2.04 -2.71 15.12
N GLY A 586 -0.98 -3.44 15.43
CA GLY A 586 -0.76 -4.16 16.69
C GLY A 586 0.12 -3.46 17.72
N LEU A 587 0.50 -2.19 17.52
CA LEU A 587 1.38 -1.48 18.46
C LEU A 587 0.77 -1.39 19.86
N ASP A 588 1.62 -1.69 20.85
CA ASP A 588 1.28 -1.64 22.26
C ASP A 588 1.02 -0.21 22.72
N VAL A 589 0.02 -0.04 23.59
CA VAL A 589 -0.41 1.28 24.03
C VAL A 589 0.60 1.94 24.96
N ASP A 590 1.31 1.17 25.77
CA ASP A 590 2.30 1.70 26.70
C ASP A 590 3.61 2.05 25.99
N ASP A 591 4.00 1.27 24.97
CA ASP A 591 5.11 1.65 24.07
C ASP A 591 4.83 3.00 23.39
N ILE A 592 3.60 3.19 22.87
CA ILE A 592 3.20 4.47 22.26
C ILE A 592 3.28 5.62 23.28
N LYS A 593 2.86 5.43 24.53
CA LYS A 593 2.92 6.51 25.54
C LYS A 593 4.34 6.85 25.95
N ASN A 594 5.23 5.86 26.03
CA ASN A 594 6.57 6.03 26.59
C ASN A 594 7.59 6.52 25.56
N ALA A 595 7.33 6.35 24.26
CA ALA A 595 8.23 6.80 23.20
C ALA A 595 8.31 8.33 23.09
N ALA A 596 9.52 8.88 23.01
CA ALA A 596 9.74 10.32 22.82
C ALA A 596 9.30 10.80 21.43
N VAL A 597 9.45 9.96 20.40
CA VAL A 597 9.02 10.23 19.02
C VAL A 597 8.20 9.06 18.48
N LEU A 598 7.06 9.35 17.86
CA LEU A 598 6.24 8.39 17.13
C LEU A 598 6.48 8.56 15.64
N HIS A 599 6.93 7.49 14.97
CA HIS A 599 7.26 7.51 13.55
C HIS A 599 6.18 6.77 12.75
N TYR A 600 5.52 7.48 11.83
CA TYR A 600 4.52 6.92 10.91
C TYR A 600 5.17 6.32 9.67
N ASN A 601 6.28 5.61 9.84
CA ASN A 601 6.91 4.88 8.75
C ASN A 601 5.96 3.82 8.18
N GLY A 602 5.95 3.71 6.87
CA GLY A 602 4.99 2.97 6.08
C GLY A 602 3.95 3.87 5.41
N ILE A 603 3.25 3.28 4.45
CA ILE A 603 2.47 4.03 3.47
C ILE A 603 1.12 4.53 4.00
N MET A 604 0.67 4.09 5.18
CA MET A 604 -0.61 4.46 5.79
C MET A 604 -0.47 5.73 6.62
N LYS A 605 -0.06 6.83 5.96
CA LYS A 605 0.24 8.12 6.60
C LYS A 605 -1.00 8.74 7.27
N PRO A 606 -0.83 9.49 8.38
CA PRO A 606 -1.96 9.98 9.18
C PRO A 606 -2.81 11.06 8.48
N TRP A 607 -2.26 11.74 7.47
CA TRP A 607 -2.98 12.71 6.64
C TRP A 607 -3.76 12.07 5.48
N LEU A 608 -3.66 10.76 5.29
CA LEU A 608 -4.42 10.01 4.29
C LEU A 608 -5.73 9.48 4.89
N GLU A 609 -6.75 9.29 4.06
CA GLU A 609 -8.00 8.63 4.47
C GLU A 609 -7.75 7.18 4.89
N LEU A 610 -6.82 6.51 4.20
CA LEU A 610 -6.38 5.14 4.48
C LEU A 610 -5.38 5.03 5.64
N GLY A 611 -5.04 6.13 6.32
CA GLY A 611 -4.18 6.09 7.51
C GLY A 611 -4.84 5.33 8.67
N ILE A 612 -4.06 4.66 9.51
CA ILE A 612 -4.57 3.82 10.61
C ILE A 612 -5.36 4.68 11.63
N PRO A 613 -6.70 4.53 11.76
CA PRO A 613 -7.54 5.45 12.53
C PRO A 613 -7.17 5.55 14.00
N LYS A 614 -6.77 4.43 14.62
CA LYS A 614 -6.32 4.36 16.02
C LYS A 614 -5.17 5.33 16.31
N TYR A 615 -4.28 5.54 15.34
CA TYR A 615 -3.08 6.36 15.51
C TYR A 615 -3.25 7.79 15.00
N ARG A 616 -4.15 8.04 14.04
CA ARG A 616 -4.42 9.39 13.51
C ARG A 616 -4.70 10.43 14.61
N ARG A 617 -5.21 10.02 15.77
CA ARG A 617 -5.46 10.90 16.92
C ARG A 617 -4.21 11.62 17.42
N TYR A 618 -3.04 10.95 17.44
CA TYR A 618 -1.79 11.54 17.94
C TYR A 618 -1.23 12.58 16.98
N TRP A 619 -1.49 12.45 15.68
CA TRP A 619 -1.12 13.46 14.69
C TRP A 619 -2.12 14.62 14.67
N ARG A 620 -3.43 14.32 14.69
CA ARG A 620 -4.52 15.31 14.64
C ARG A 620 -4.59 16.25 15.85
N SER A 621 -3.93 15.94 16.97
CA SER A 621 -3.88 16.81 18.15
C SER A 621 -3.03 18.07 17.94
N PHE A 622 -2.14 18.06 16.94
CA PHE A 622 -1.23 19.17 16.66
C PHE A 622 -1.64 20.02 15.45
N LEU A 623 -2.80 19.74 14.86
CA LEU A 623 -3.37 20.56 13.80
C LEU A 623 -4.11 21.77 14.37
N ASN A 624 -3.87 22.95 13.80
CA ASN A 624 -4.64 24.15 14.10
C ASN A 624 -6.00 24.10 13.38
N ARG A 625 -7.02 23.52 14.04
CA ARG A 625 -8.34 23.31 13.42
C ARG A 625 -9.10 24.62 13.13
N ASP A 626 -8.75 25.71 13.80
CA ASP A 626 -9.39 27.01 13.62
C ASP A 626 -8.82 27.78 12.42
N ASP A 627 -7.86 27.20 11.71
CA ASP A 627 -7.27 27.81 10.53
C ASP A 627 -8.23 27.85 9.33
N ASN A 628 -8.48 29.06 8.81
CA ASN A 628 -9.41 29.27 7.70
C ASN A 628 -9.06 28.47 6.45
N PHE A 629 -7.77 28.32 6.08
CA PHE A 629 -7.39 27.58 4.89
C PHE A 629 -7.68 26.08 5.04
N LEU A 630 -7.56 25.54 6.26
CA LEU A 630 -7.90 24.14 6.53
C LEU A 630 -9.41 23.89 6.41
N GLY A 631 -10.22 24.84 6.88
CA GLY A 631 -11.68 24.80 6.71
C GLY A 631 -12.09 24.88 5.23
N GLU A 632 -11.55 25.84 4.50
CA GLU A 632 -11.88 26.05 3.08
C GLU A 632 -11.44 24.92 2.15
N CYS A 633 -10.42 24.15 2.53
CA CYS A 633 -9.92 23.01 1.78
C CYS A 633 -10.39 21.65 2.33
N ASN A 634 -11.37 21.63 3.24
CA ASN A 634 -11.91 20.42 3.87
C ASN A 634 -10.82 19.50 4.46
N VAL A 635 -9.76 20.08 5.04
CA VAL A 635 -8.71 19.31 5.71
C VAL A 635 -9.20 18.76 7.06
N ASN A 636 -10.08 19.51 7.73
CA ASN A 636 -10.59 19.19 9.06
C ASN A 636 -11.72 18.14 9.08
N GLN A 637 -12.19 17.67 7.92
CA GLN A 637 -13.26 16.69 7.81
C GLN A 637 -12.79 15.25 8.08
#